data_AF-A0A5P9WL18-F1
#
_entry.id   AF-A0A5P9WL18-F1
#
_cell.length_a   1.000
_cell.length_b   1.000
_cell.length_c   1.000
_cell.angle_alpha   90.00
_cell.angle_beta   90.00
_cell.angle_gamma   90.00
#
_symmetry.space_group_name_H-M   'P 1'
#
loop_
_entity.id
_entity.type
_entity.pdbx_description
1 polymer ?
#
loop_
_entity_poly.entity_id
_entity_poly.type
_entity_poly.pdbx_seq_one_letter_code
_entity_poly.pdbx_strand_id
1 'polypeptide(L)'
;MNQESTTELTAPVRNFSVQLSPTPRGARLARLLATEQLRSWGLPLDPARLLVAELANNAADHGRVPGRDFRLTLYVVGDILRVEVTDTRGQELPAPQEPSPDAESGRGLLLVEALAHRWGVTEGRFPRKTVWAELRCTPPEPAF
;
A
#
# COMPACT_ATOMS: atom_id res chain seq x y z
N MET A 1 35.71 -9.43 -22.82
CA MET A 1 35.15 -8.25 -23.50
C MET A 1 33.70 -8.61 -23.81
N ASN A 2 32.66 -8.21 -23.08
CA ASN A 2 32.48 -7.17 -22.07
C ASN A 2 31.59 -7.70 -20.93
N GLN A 3 31.91 -7.24 -19.73
CA GLN A 3 31.08 -7.33 -18.53
C GLN A 3 30.03 -6.22 -18.63
N GLU A 4 28.76 -6.54 -18.43
CA GLU A 4 27.74 -5.53 -18.13
C GLU A 4 27.43 -5.63 -16.64
N SER A 5 27.97 -4.65 -15.90
CA SER A 5 27.83 -4.49 -14.47
C SER A 5 26.38 -4.24 -14.07
N THR A 6 25.73 -5.26 -13.49
CA THR A 6 24.50 -5.05 -12.72
C THR A 6 24.90 -4.44 -11.39
N THR A 7 24.71 -3.12 -11.27
CA THR A 7 24.93 -2.36 -10.04
C THR A 7 24.09 -2.95 -8.92
N GLU A 8 24.71 -3.70 -8.01
CA GLU A 8 24.11 -4.16 -6.76
C GLU A 8 23.74 -2.92 -5.92
N LEU A 9 22.43 -2.66 -5.78
CA LEU A 9 21.90 -1.68 -4.82
C LEU A 9 21.91 -2.33 -3.44
N THR A 10 23.09 -2.37 -2.80
CA THR A 10 23.35 -3.02 -1.51
C THR A 10 22.94 -2.14 -0.33
N ALA A 11 21.69 -1.68 -0.29
CA ALA A 11 21.05 -1.27 0.96
C ALA A 11 20.13 -2.41 1.41
N PRO A 12 20.05 -2.75 2.71
CA PRO A 12 19.08 -3.74 3.17
C PRO A 12 17.67 -3.21 2.91
N VAL A 13 17.06 -3.68 1.83
CA VAL A 13 15.66 -3.42 1.52
C VAL A 13 14.84 -4.15 2.57
N ARG A 14 14.31 -3.40 3.53
CA ARG A 14 13.32 -3.94 4.46
C ARG A 14 12.09 -4.27 3.63
N ASN A 15 11.66 -5.52 3.67
CA ASN A 15 10.56 -6.02 2.86
C ASN A 15 9.67 -6.91 3.72
N PHE A 16 8.36 -6.73 3.57
CA PHE A 16 7.34 -7.60 4.14
C PHE A 16 6.24 -7.80 3.12
N SER A 17 5.75 -9.04 2.97
CA SER A 17 4.65 -9.35 2.07
C SER A 17 3.74 -10.42 2.66
N VAL A 18 2.43 -10.24 2.54
CA VAL A 18 1.43 -11.18 3.04
C VAL A 18 0.22 -11.25 2.09
N GLN A 19 -0.36 -12.44 1.93
CA GLN A 19 -1.62 -12.65 1.22
C GLN A 19 -2.78 -12.74 2.21
N LEU A 20 -3.89 -12.07 1.86
CA LEU A 20 -5.03 -11.87 2.74
C LEU A 20 -6.31 -11.99 1.93
N SER A 21 -7.34 -12.59 2.54
CA SER A 21 -8.64 -12.72 1.89
C SER A 21 -9.32 -11.35 1.71
N PRO A 22 -10.02 -11.09 0.60
CA PRO A 22 -10.65 -9.81 0.25
C PRO A 22 -11.94 -9.63 1.04
N THR A 23 -11.79 -9.44 2.34
CA THR A 23 -12.88 -9.31 3.30
C THR A 23 -12.53 -8.21 4.29
N PRO A 24 -13.53 -7.60 4.96
CA PRO A 24 -13.26 -6.62 6.02
C PRO A 24 -12.33 -7.16 7.12
N ARG A 25 -12.41 -8.46 7.43
CA ARG A 25 -11.49 -9.11 8.38
C ARG A 25 -10.06 -9.18 7.85
N GLY A 26 -9.89 -9.48 6.56
CA GLY A 26 -8.58 -9.48 5.89
C GLY A 26 -7.97 -8.07 5.83
N ALA A 27 -8.75 -7.04 5.53
CA ALA A 27 -8.29 -5.65 5.56
C ALA A 27 -7.86 -5.21 6.97
N ARG A 28 -8.65 -5.57 8.00
CA ARG A 28 -8.27 -5.35 9.40
C ARG A 28 -6.96 -6.06 9.75
N LEU A 29 -6.78 -7.31 9.31
CA LEU A 29 -5.55 -8.06 9.55
C LEU A 29 -4.35 -7.44 8.81
N ALA A 30 -4.54 -6.93 7.59
CA ALA A 30 -3.52 -6.20 6.84
C ALA A 30 -2.95 -5.05 7.65
N ARG A 31 -3.83 -4.22 8.22
CA ARG A 31 -3.45 -3.07 9.04
C ARG A 31 -2.70 -3.48 10.30
N LEU A 32 -3.15 -4.55 10.98
CA LEU A 32 -2.49 -5.06 12.19
C LEU A 32 -1.07 -5.55 11.89
N LEU A 33 -0.92 -6.40 10.87
CA LEU A 33 0.38 -6.93 10.47
C LEU A 33 1.33 -5.83 9.99
N ALA A 34 0.83 -4.87 9.20
CA ALA A 34 1.62 -3.73 8.79
C ALA A 34 2.07 -2.88 9.96
N THR A 35 1.19 -2.62 10.93
CA THR A 35 1.52 -1.83 12.12
C THR A 35 2.65 -2.50 12.90
N GLU A 36 2.56 -3.82 13.09
CA GLU A 36 3.61 -4.58 13.78
C GLU A 36 4.92 -4.57 12.99
N GLN A 37 4.84 -4.72 11.67
CA GLN A 37 6.01 -4.66 10.81
C GLN A 37 6.70 -3.29 10.86
N LEU A 38 5.94 -2.19 10.82
CA LEU A 38 6.47 -0.83 10.95
C LEU A 38 7.13 -0.62 12.31
N ARG A 39 6.54 -1.14 13.40
CA ARG A 39 7.15 -1.11 14.75
C ARG A 39 8.49 -1.84 14.78
N SER A 40 8.55 -3.06 14.26
CA SER A 40 9.80 -3.84 14.22
C SER A 40 10.87 -3.20 13.33
N TRP A 41 10.49 -2.38 12.35
CA TRP A 41 11.41 -1.56 11.57
C TRP A 41 11.75 -0.21 12.23
N GLY A 42 11.12 0.15 13.35
CA GLY A 42 11.33 1.43 14.02
C GLY A 42 10.85 2.64 13.20
N LEU A 43 9.84 2.44 12.34
CA LEU A 43 9.30 3.51 11.49
C LEU A 43 8.09 4.19 12.14
N PRO A 44 7.82 5.47 11.78
CA PRO A 44 6.59 6.14 12.17
C PRO A 44 5.35 5.36 11.73
N LEU A 45 4.39 5.19 12.64
CA LEU A 45 3.16 4.47 12.34
C LEU A 45 2.16 5.32 11.57
N ASP A 46 2.09 6.61 11.89
CA ASP A 46 1.23 7.57 11.20
C ASP A 46 2.08 8.45 10.27
N PRO A 47 1.63 8.70 9.02
CA PRO A 47 0.34 8.29 8.42
C PRO A 47 0.31 6.87 7.80
N ALA A 48 1.38 6.08 7.90
CA ALA A 48 1.53 4.81 7.17
C ALA A 48 0.42 3.78 7.42
N ARG A 49 -0.01 3.58 8.68
CA ARG A 49 -1.09 2.63 9.02
C ARG A 49 -2.45 3.03 8.44
N LEU A 50 -2.67 4.33 8.21
CA LEU A 50 -3.90 4.84 7.58
C LEU A 50 -3.89 4.52 6.09
N LEU A 51 -2.76 4.75 5.40
CA LEU A 51 -2.62 4.34 3.99
C LEU A 51 -2.85 2.85 3.80
N VAL A 52 -2.27 2.01 4.66
CA VAL A 52 -2.49 0.56 4.61
C VAL A 52 -3.97 0.23 4.80
N ALA A 53 -4.66 0.91 5.73
CA ALA A 53 -6.07 0.68 5.97
C ALA A 53 -6.91 0.98 4.74
N GLU A 54 -6.73 2.16 4.13
CA GLU A 54 -7.50 2.58 2.97
C GLU A 54 -7.23 1.71 1.74
N LEU A 55 -5.95 1.38 1.47
CA LEU A 55 -5.61 0.52 0.34
C LEU A 55 -6.14 -0.91 0.52
N ALA A 56 -6.10 -1.45 1.74
CA ALA A 56 -6.62 -2.79 2.02
C ALA A 56 -8.16 -2.84 2.00
N ASN A 57 -8.83 -1.78 2.46
CA ASN A 57 -10.29 -1.65 2.35
C ASN A 57 -10.71 -1.59 0.88
N ASN A 58 -10.03 -0.75 0.07
CA ASN A 58 -10.29 -0.68 -1.37
C ASN A 58 -10.14 -2.05 -2.06
N ALA A 59 -9.13 -2.84 -1.69
CA ALA A 59 -8.96 -4.18 -2.23
C ALA A 59 -10.03 -5.18 -1.74
N ALA A 60 -10.50 -5.05 -0.51
CA ALA A 60 -11.59 -5.88 0.03
C ALA A 60 -12.94 -5.55 -0.62
N ASP A 61 -13.20 -4.28 -0.91
CA ASP A 61 -14.48 -3.80 -1.43
C ASP A 61 -14.56 -3.94 -2.96
N HIS A 62 -13.50 -3.58 -3.67
CA HIS A 62 -13.49 -3.51 -5.14
C HIS A 62 -12.72 -4.65 -5.82
N GLY A 63 -11.82 -5.33 -5.11
CA GLY A 63 -11.03 -6.46 -5.61
C GLY A 63 -11.72 -7.82 -5.45
N ARG A 64 -12.99 -7.83 -5.02
CA ARG A 64 -13.70 -9.04 -4.58
C ARG A 64 -14.10 -9.92 -5.75
N VAL A 65 -13.17 -10.78 -6.18
CA VAL A 65 -13.45 -11.97 -6.97
C VAL A 65 -13.49 -13.17 -6.04
N PRO A 66 -14.59 -13.94 -5.98
CA PRO A 66 -14.68 -15.12 -5.11
C PRO A 66 -13.48 -16.05 -5.27
N GLY A 67 -12.86 -16.45 -4.15
CA GLY A 67 -11.71 -17.36 -4.14
C GLY A 67 -10.36 -16.74 -4.51
N ARG A 68 -10.23 -15.40 -4.51
CA ARG A 68 -8.95 -14.71 -4.79
C ARG A 68 -8.52 -13.86 -3.61
N ASP A 69 -7.25 -13.95 -3.22
CA ASP A 69 -6.65 -13.10 -2.18
C ASP A 69 -6.08 -11.81 -2.79
N PHE A 70 -5.96 -10.77 -1.96
CA PHE A 70 -5.09 -9.63 -2.23
C PHE A 70 -3.73 -9.81 -1.53
N ARG A 71 -2.70 -9.14 -2.02
CA ARG A 71 -1.36 -9.13 -1.44
C ARG A 71 -1.03 -7.73 -0.94
N LEU A 72 -0.67 -7.62 0.33
CA LEU A 72 -0.03 -6.43 0.87
C LEU A 72 1.48 -6.62 0.79
N THR A 73 2.19 -5.63 0.27
CA THR A 73 3.65 -5.57 0.28
C THR A 73 4.09 -4.22 0.84
N LEU A 74 5.00 -4.25 1.81
CA LEU A 74 5.68 -3.09 2.38
C LEU A 74 7.15 -3.21 2.05
N TYR A 75 7.76 -2.13 1.59
CA TYR A 75 9.22 -2.09 1.52
C TYR A 75 9.78 -0.70 1.69
N VAL A 76 11.02 -0.63 2.15
CA VAL A 76 11.73 0.64 2.40
C VAL A 76 12.92 0.73 1.46
N VAL A 77 12.99 1.83 0.70
CA VAL A 77 14.13 2.19 -0.13
C VAL A 77 14.63 3.56 0.31
N GLY A 78 15.82 3.62 0.90
CA GLY A 78 16.32 4.85 1.50
C GLY A 78 15.43 5.31 2.65
N ASP A 79 14.85 6.50 2.51
CA ASP A 79 13.89 7.11 3.43
C ASP A 79 12.43 6.98 2.95
N ILE A 80 12.15 6.19 1.91
CA ILE A 80 10.79 6.01 1.38
C ILE A 80 10.22 4.66 1.78
N LEU A 81 9.12 4.67 2.53
CA LEU A 81 8.23 3.52 2.68
C LEU A 81 7.28 3.46 1.50
N ARG A 82 7.28 2.34 0.81
CA ARG A 82 6.31 2.01 -0.22
C ARG A 82 5.33 0.96 0.29
N VAL A 83 4.04 1.27 0.15
CA VAL A 83 2.92 0.39 0.46
C VAL A 83 2.27 -0.01 -0.84
N GLU A 84 2.16 -1.31 -1.10
CA GLU A 84 1.51 -1.84 -2.29
C GLU A 84 0.42 -2.83 -1.90
N VAL A 85 -0.73 -2.70 -2.56
CA VAL A 85 -1.82 -3.66 -2.48
C VAL A 85 -2.12 -4.17 -3.88
N THR A 86 -1.84 -5.46 -4.10
CA THR A 86 -2.11 -6.14 -5.37
C THR A 86 -3.34 -7.01 -5.23
N ASP A 87 -4.39 -6.72 -5.98
CA ASP A 87 -5.64 -7.45 -6.00
C ASP A 87 -6.03 -7.85 -7.43
N THR A 88 -7.17 -8.52 -7.54
CA THR A 88 -7.73 -8.85 -8.84
C THR A 88 -8.42 -7.60 -9.39
N ARG A 89 -8.03 -7.16 -10.59
CA ARG A 89 -8.67 -6.06 -11.31
C ARG A 89 -10.15 -6.41 -11.56
N GLY A 90 -11.05 -5.75 -10.84
CA GLY A 90 -12.46 -5.64 -11.18
C GLY A 90 -12.68 -4.83 -12.47
N GLN A 91 -13.93 -4.55 -12.84
CA GLN A 91 -14.23 -3.85 -14.10
C GLN A 91 -13.69 -2.41 -14.15
N GLU A 92 -13.49 -1.76 -13.00
CA GLU A 92 -13.06 -0.36 -12.90
C GLU A 92 -11.75 -0.18 -12.12
N LEU A 93 -10.93 0.78 -12.56
CA LEU A 93 -9.74 1.21 -11.84
C LEU A 93 -10.15 2.15 -10.68
N PRO A 94 -9.41 2.15 -9.57
CA PRO A 94 -9.65 3.11 -8.50
C PRO A 94 -9.44 4.54 -9.02
N ALA A 95 -10.44 5.40 -8.86
CA ALA A 95 -10.36 6.83 -9.19
C ALA A 95 -10.77 7.65 -7.97
N PRO A 96 -10.08 8.76 -7.63
CA PRO A 96 -10.57 9.71 -6.64
C PRO A 96 -11.94 10.22 -7.11
N GLN A 97 -12.95 10.13 -6.25
CA GLN A 97 -14.29 10.65 -6.54
C GLN A 97 -14.63 11.71 -5.51
N GLU A 98 -15.25 12.81 -5.95
CA GLU A 98 -15.83 13.78 -5.04
C GLU A 98 -16.86 13.08 -4.13
N PRO A 99 -16.78 13.26 -2.81
CA PRO A 99 -17.67 12.56 -1.90
C PRO A 99 -19.09 13.10 -2.09
N SER A 100 -20.01 12.27 -2.58
CA SER A 100 -21.43 12.54 -2.41
C SER A 100 -21.75 12.48 -0.91
N PRO A 101 -22.59 13.39 -0.37
CA PRO A 101 -22.90 13.42 1.07
C PRO A 101 -23.39 12.08 1.62
N ASP A 102 -24.01 11.24 0.77
CA ASP A 102 -24.55 9.93 1.12
C ASP A 102 -23.66 8.74 0.72
N ALA A 103 -22.48 8.97 0.12
CA ALA A 103 -21.56 7.91 -0.31
C ALA A 103 -20.39 7.73 0.66
N GLU A 104 -20.24 6.54 1.23
CA GLU A 104 -19.01 6.13 1.94
C GLU A 104 -17.89 5.73 0.97
N SER A 105 -18.26 5.29 -0.25
CA SER A 105 -17.32 4.95 -1.32
C SER A 105 -16.72 6.23 -1.93
N GLY A 106 -15.39 6.28 -2.08
CA GLY A 106 -14.66 7.40 -2.70
C GLY A 106 -13.78 8.22 -1.74
N ARG A 107 -14.02 8.17 -0.41
CA ARG A 107 -13.19 8.91 0.56
C ARG A 107 -11.79 8.30 0.76
N GLY A 108 -11.64 6.99 0.60
CA GLY A 108 -10.38 6.30 0.88
C GLY A 108 -9.22 6.74 -0.03
N LEU A 109 -9.49 6.99 -1.32
CA LEU A 109 -8.46 7.50 -2.23
C LEU A 109 -8.13 8.97 -2.00
N LEU A 110 -9.08 9.79 -1.55
CA LEU A 110 -8.80 11.17 -1.16
C LEU A 110 -7.86 11.23 0.05
N LEU A 111 -8.01 10.29 0.99
CA LEU A 111 -7.09 10.17 2.11
C LEU A 111 -5.70 9.71 1.64
N VAL A 112 -5.63 8.75 0.72
CA VAL A 112 -4.36 8.35 0.10
C VAL A 112 -3.69 9.52 -0.61
N GLU A 113 -4.45 10.29 -1.38
CA GLU A 113 -3.96 11.48 -2.09
C GLU A 113 -3.47 12.57 -1.14
N ALA A 114 -4.15 12.78 -0.01
CA ALA A 114 -3.76 13.78 0.98
C ALA A 114 -2.53 13.38 1.82
N LEU A 115 -2.33 12.08 2.09
CA LEU A 115 -1.26 11.60 2.97
C LEU A 115 -0.01 11.12 2.24
N ALA A 116 -0.14 10.59 1.03
CA ALA A 116 0.99 10.03 0.30
C ALA A 116 1.85 11.13 -0.34
N HIS A 117 3.16 10.92 -0.35
CA HIS A 117 4.07 11.74 -1.17
C HIS A 117 3.84 11.51 -2.66
N ARG A 118 3.62 10.25 -3.03
CA ARG A 118 3.21 9.80 -4.36
C ARG A 118 2.30 8.59 -4.21
N TRP A 119 1.36 8.44 -5.12
CA TRP A 119 0.56 7.22 -5.21
C TRP A 119 0.19 6.97 -6.66
N GLY A 120 -0.27 5.75 -6.95
CA GLY A 120 -0.72 5.41 -8.28
C GLY A 120 -1.24 3.99 -8.39
N VAL A 121 -1.54 3.61 -9.63
CA VAL A 121 -2.00 2.27 -9.97
C VAL A 121 -1.10 1.73 -11.08
N THR A 122 -0.53 0.56 -10.84
CA THR A 122 0.23 -0.18 -11.86
C THR A 122 -0.60 -1.39 -12.29
N GLU A 123 -0.84 -1.52 -13.58
CA GLU A 123 -1.50 -2.69 -14.13
C GLU A 123 -0.50 -3.84 -14.30
N GLY A 124 -0.83 -5.01 -13.76
CA GLY A 124 -0.10 -6.24 -14.02
C GLY A 124 -0.73 -7.02 -15.17
N ARG A 125 -0.29 -8.27 -15.37
CA ARG A 125 -0.99 -9.19 -16.29
C ARG A 125 -2.45 -9.30 -15.87
N PHE A 126 -3.38 -9.01 -16.77
CA PHE A 126 -4.80 -9.12 -16.51
C PHE A 126 -5.14 -10.49 -15.88
N PRO A 127 -5.97 -10.54 -14.83
CA PRO A 127 -6.68 -9.45 -14.15
C PRO A 127 -5.97 -8.96 -12.89
N ARG A 128 -4.72 -8.47 -12.94
CA ARG A 128 -4.02 -7.94 -11.75
C ARG A 128 -3.85 -6.43 -11.83
N LYS A 129 -4.10 -5.75 -10.72
CA LYS A 129 -3.71 -4.35 -10.51
C LYS A 129 -2.96 -4.23 -9.18
N THR A 130 -2.11 -3.24 -9.08
CA THR A 130 -1.40 -2.89 -7.86
C THR A 130 -1.64 -1.42 -7.57
N VAL A 131 -2.35 -1.12 -6.49
CA VAL A 131 -2.46 0.24 -5.98
C VAL A 131 -1.32 0.46 -5.00
N TRP A 132 -0.59 1.55 -5.16
CA TRP A 132 0.58 1.83 -4.35
C TRP A 132 0.60 3.26 -3.85
N ALA A 133 1.22 3.45 -2.69
CA ALA A 133 1.46 4.75 -2.08
C ALA A 133 2.84 4.80 -1.43
N GLU A 134 3.45 5.98 -1.44
CA GLU A 134 4.79 6.23 -0.91
C GLU A 134 4.75 7.30 0.18
N LEU A 135 5.52 7.08 1.24
CA LEU A 135 5.68 8.00 2.36
C LEU A 135 7.16 8.20 2.66
N ARG A 136 7.51 9.42 3.08
CA ARG A 136 8.82 9.66 3.69
C ARG A 136 8.81 9.18 5.13
N CYS A 137 9.75 8.32 5.45
CA CYS A 137 10.10 7.85 6.77
C CYS A 137 11.07 8.84 7.42
N THR A 138 10.71 10.12 7.49
CA THR A 138 11.50 11.05 8.29
C THR A 138 11.15 10.79 9.76
N PRO A 139 12.13 10.49 10.64
CA PRO A 139 11.89 10.56 12.07
C PRO A 139 11.40 11.98 12.40
N PRO A 140 10.50 12.18 13.37
CA PRO A 140 10.21 13.52 13.85
C PRO A 140 11.53 14.17 14.28
N GLU A 141 11.81 15.35 13.75
CA GLU A 141 12.97 16.14 14.16
C GLU A 141 12.92 16.30 15.69
N PRO A 142 14.00 16.04 16.43
CA PRO A 142 13.97 16.24 17.88
C PRO A 142 13.66 17.71 18.14
N ALA A 143 12.53 17.97 18.79
CA ALA A 143 12.23 19.30 19.31
C ALA A 143 13.32 19.68 20.31
N PHE A 144 14.04 20.76 20.03
CA PHE A 144 15.02 21.36 20.94
C PHE A 144 14.35 22.08 22.11
#